data_AF-A0A6G6Z1Q3-F1
#
_entry.id   AF-A0A6G6Z1Q3-F1
#
_cell.length_a   1.000
_cell.length_b   1.000
_cell.length_c   1.000
_cell.angle_alpha   90.00
_cell.angle_beta   90.00
_cell.angle_gamma   90.00
#
_symmetry.space_group_name_H-M   'P 1'
#
loop_
_entity.id
_entity.type
_entity.pdbx_description
1 polymer ?
#
loop_
_entity_poly.entity_id
_entity_poly.type
_entity_poly.pdbx_seq_one_letter_code
_entity_poly.pdbx_strand_id
1 'polypeptide(L)'
;MGVDVVTFGCRLNAFESEVIRREAEQAGLTETIVINSCAVTNEAVAQARQSIRKLKRERPEARIVVTGCAAQTQSQMFADMAEVDRVVGNDEKMHGAAWQATRAAFDLGGSEKVAVADIMAVTEMAPHLLDGFERGLPRVFVQVQNGCDHRCTFCIIPYGRGNSRSVPMGAVVDQVRALVERGHAEIVLTGVDLTSYGADLPGAPKLGQLTRQILRHVPELKRLRISSIDSIEADRDLLDVIADDARLMPHLHLSLQSGDDMILKRMKRRHSRQDAIDFCAQLRRLRPDIALGADIIAGFPTESEEMFARSLDLVEQCDLTFLHVFPYSKRPGTPAARMPQVAGGAIKERAKRLRAAGEAALQRRLAAEIGATREVLIESSRQGRTEHFLPVAINDDVPGTVRRLAVTGHDGARLIGACGDAI
;
A
#
# COMPACT_ATOMS: atom_id res chain seq x y z
N MET A 1 5.91 30.88 -2.37
CA MET A 1 5.77 29.66 -1.56
C MET A 1 5.20 28.57 -2.48
N GLY A 2 5.85 27.41 -2.58
CA GLY A 2 5.50 26.35 -3.54
C GLY A 2 4.21 25.60 -3.20
N VAL A 3 4.00 24.47 -3.88
CA VAL A 3 2.89 23.54 -3.61
C VAL A 3 3.26 22.62 -2.44
N ASP A 4 2.41 22.54 -1.43
CA ASP A 4 2.57 21.63 -0.30
C ASP A 4 1.59 20.46 -0.43
N VAL A 5 2.06 19.21 -0.33
CA VAL A 5 1.23 18.01 -0.51
C VAL A 5 1.17 17.23 0.79
N VAL A 6 -0.01 17.21 1.43
CA VAL A 6 -0.26 16.47 2.65
C VAL A 6 -0.98 15.18 2.30
N THR A 7 -0.31 14.06 2.57
CA THR A 7 -0.75 12.73 2.14
C THR A 7 -1.33 11.93 3.29
N PHE A 8 -2.51 11.34 3.06
CA PHE A 8 -3.13 10.39 3.98
C PHE A 8 -3.28 9.03 3.30
N GLY A 9 -3.18 7.95 4.07
CA GLY A 9 -3.54 6.61 3.61
C GLY A 9 -2.37 5.72 3.22
N CYS A 10 -2.43 5.15 2.02
CA CYS A 10 -1.60 4.02 1.62
C CYS A 10 -0.35 4.42 0.83
N ARG A 11 0.51 3.43 0.57
CA ARG A 11 1.75 3.59 -0.22
C ARG A 11 1.49 4.10 -1.65
N LEU A 12 0.34 3.75 -2.23
CA LEU A 12 -0.08 4.32 -3.53
C LEU A 12 -0.30 5.82 -3.44
N ASN A 13 -0.96 6.32 -2.39
CA ASN A 13 -1.15 7.75 -2.21
C ASN A 13 0.21 8.47 -2.06
N ALA A 14 1.18 7.86 -1.36
CA ALA A 14 2.53 8.42 -1.27
C ALA A 14 3.24 8.49 -2.62
N PHE A 15 3.14 7.45 -3.47
CA PHE A 15 3.66 7.51 -4.84
C PHE A 15 2.98 8.60 -5.68
N GLU A 16 1.65 8.69 -5.60
CA GLU A 16 0.85 9.65 -6.37
C GLU A 16 1.13 11.09 -5.96
N SER A 17 1.51 11.35 -4.70
CA SER A 17 1.83 12.69 -4.20
C SER A 17 3.01 13.35 -4.92
N GLU A 18 3.92 12.55 -5.46
CA GLU A 18 5.09 13.03 -6.17
C GLU A 18 4.71 13.46 -7.60
N VAL A 19 3.77 12.73 -8.22
CA VAL A 19 3.14 13.15 -9.48
C VAL A 19 2.33 14.43 -9.25
N ILE A 20 1.47 14.44 -8.22
CA ILE A 20 0.64 15.59 -7.85
C ILE A 20 1.49 16.86 -7.68
N ARG A 21 2.59 16.77 -6.92
CA ARG A 21 3.49 17.91 -6.68
C ARG A 21 4.03 18.46 -8.01
N ARG A 22 4.60 17.58 -8.83
CA ARG A 22 5.17 17.95 -10.14
C ARG A 22 4.14 18.61 -11.04
N GLU A 23 2.99 17.97 -11.25
CA GLU A 23 1.97 18.46 -12.17
C GLU A 23 1.35 19.78 -11.69
N ALA A 24 1.13 19.94 -10.38
CA ALA A 24 0.62 21.17 -9.79
C ALA A 24 1.61 22.34 -9.92
N GLU A 25 2.91 22.09 -9.69
CA GLU A 25 3.96 23.09 -9.86
C GLU A 25 4.13 23.48 -11.33
N GLN A 26 4.13 22.53 -12.25
CA GLN A 26 4.20 22.78 -13.69
C GLN A 26 3.00 23.56 -14.22
N ALA A 27 1.82 23.40 -13.60
CA ALA A 27 0.64 24.21 -13.89
C ALA A 27 0.71 25.64 -13.32
N GLY A 28 1.78 26.00 -12.61
CA GLY A 28 1.96 27.35 -12.05
C GLY A 28 1.13 27.62 -10.80
N LEU A 29 0.71 26.57 -10.07
CA LEU A 29 0.07 26.77 -8.78
C LEU A 29 1.08 27.25 -7.74
N THR A 30 0.69 28.27 -6.98
CA THR A 30 1.49 28.88 -5.92
C THR A 30 0.65 28.97 -4.66
N GLU A 31 1.30 28.92 -3.49
CA GLU A 31 0.61 29.03 -2.18
C GLU A 31 -0.59 28.07 -2.04
N THR A 32 -0.43 26.87 -2.61
CA THR A 32 -1.49 25.86 -2.68
C THR A 32 -1.12 24.67 -1.81
N ILE A 33 -2.08 24.20 -1.02
CA ILE A 33 -2.00 22.98 -0.23
C ILE A 33 -2.88 21.93 -0.89
N VAL A 34 -2.30 20.80 -1.25
CA VAL A 34 -3.01 19.65 -1.80
C VAL A 34 -3.17 18.58 -0.73
N ILE A 35 -4.41 18.19 -0.44
CA ILE A 35 -4.75 17.12 0.49
C ILE A 35 -5.02 15.84 -0.32
N ASN A 36 -4.08 14.90 -0.34
CA ASN A 36 -4.27 13.61 -0.98
C ASN A 36 -4.93 12.63 0.01
N SER A 37 -6.25 12.52 -0.06
CA SER A 37 -7.10 11.87 0.94
C SER A 37 -7.27 10.35 0.73
N CYS A 38 -7.58 9.64 1.82
CA CYS A 38 -7.78 8.19 1.81
C CYS A 38 -9.20 7.82 2.26
N ALA A 39 -9.82 6.87 1.54
CA ALA A 39 -11.15 6.35 1.82
C ALA A 39 -11.14 4.95 2.46
N VAL A 40 -10.02 4.43 2.98
CA VAL A 40 -9.98 3.07 3.55
C VAL A 40 -10.68 3.00 4.91
N THR A 41 -10.36 3.89 5.86
CA THR A 41 -11.03 3.98 7.18
C THR A 41 -11.74 5.32 7.43
N ASN A 42 -12.82 5.34 8.25
CA ASN A 42 -13.52 6.59 8.60
C ASN A 42 -12.57 7.56 9.34
N GLU A 43 -11.62 7.00 10.07
CA GLU A 43 -10.56 7.73 10.75
C GLU A 43 -9.66 8.49 9.76
N ALA A 44 -9.23 7.87 8.65
CA ALA A 44 -8.41 8.55 7.65
C ALA A 44 -9.15 9.76 7.02
N VAL A 45 -10.46 9.63 6.77
CA VAL A 45 -11.30 10.74 6.29
C VAL A 45 -11.42 11.83 7.36
N ALA A 46 -11.61 11.45 8.63
CA ALA A 46 -11.69 12.41 9.72
C ALA A 46 -10.37 13.17 9.91
N GLN A 47 -9.22 12.49 9.85
CA GLN A 47 -7.90 13.10 9.93
C GLN A 47 -7.67 14.10 8.79
N ALA A 48 -8.00 13.74 7.54
CA ALA A 48 -7.90 14.67 6.41
C ALA A 48 -8.73 15.96 6.65
N ARG A 49 -9.98 15.83 7.11
CA ARG A 49 -10.85 16.96 7.43
C ARG A 49 -10.33 17.82 8.59
N GLN A 50 -9.76 17.20 9.61
CA GLN A 50 -9.14 17.92 10.73
C GLN A 50 -7.91 18.71 10.26
N SER A 51 -7.06 18.09 9.43
CA SER A 51 -5.88 18.73 8.87
C SER A 51 -6.22 19.88 7.93
N ILE A 52 -7.25 19.76 7.08
CA ILE A 52 -7.75 20.87 6.25
C ILE A 52 -8.06 22.09 7.11
N ARG A 53 -8.86 21.93 8.17
CA ARG A 53 -9.22 23.04 9.07
C ARG A 53 -8.02 23.62 9.78
N LYS A 54 -7.09 22.77 10.24
CA LYS A 54 -5.87 23.21 10.90
C LYS A 54 -5.01 24.06 9.96
N LEU A 55 -4.73 23.54 8.77
CA LEU A 55 -3.87 24.18 7.77
C LEU A 55 -4.47 25.50 7.26
N LYS A 56 -5.80 25.56 7.06
CA LYS A 56 -6.45 26.83 6.68
C LYS A 56 -6.33 27.90 7.77
N ARG A 57 -6.40 27.53 9.05
CA ARG A 57 -6.17 28.49 10.16
C ARG A 57 -4.72 28.95 10.24
N GLU A 58 -3.77 28.06 9.99
CA GLU A 58 -2.33 28.37 10.02
C GLU A 58 -1.89 29.18 8.80
N ARG A 59 -2.54 28.97 7.64
CA ARG A 59 -2.25 29.63 6.36
C ARG A 59 -3.55 30.11 5.70
N PRO A 60 -4.16 31.22 6.18
CA PRO A 60 -5.46 31.70 5.70
C PRO A 60 -5.52 32.00 4.20
N GLU A 61 -4.43 32.53 3.66
CA GLU A 61 -4.30 32.90 2.24
C GLU A 61 -4.04 31.70 1.33
N ALA A 62 -3.63 30.55 1.88
CA ALA A 62 -3.34 29.38 1.07
C ALA A 62 -4.62 28.79 0.48
N ARG A 63 -4.57 28.43 -0.81
CA ARG A 63 -5.64 27.68 -1.47
C ARG A 63 -5.55 26.21 -1.09
N ILE A 64 -6.68 25.56 -0.82
CA ILE A 64 -6.74 24.14 -0.49
C ILE A 64 -7.45 23.36 -1.59
N VAL A 65 -6.72 22.45 -2.22
CA VAL A 65 -7.25 21.45 -3.16
C VAL A 65 -7.33 20.11 -2.45
N VAL A 66 -8.46 19.42 -2.51
CA VAL A 66 -8.62 18.07 -1.96
C VAL A 66 -8.75 17.07 -3.09
N THR A 67 -7.96 16.00 -3.06
CA THR A 67 -8.01 14.89 -4.03
C THR A 67 -7.88 13.54 -3.32
N GLY A 68 -7.75 12.44 -4.06
CA GLY A 68 -7.61 11.08 -3.53
C GLY A 68 -8.93 10.32 -3.43
N CYS A 69 -8.89 9.08 -2.94
CA CYS A 69 -10.05 8.19 -2.94
C CYS A 69 -11.26 8.76 -2.16
N ALA A 70 -11.03 9.53 -1.08
CA ALA A 70 -12.14 10.10 -0.32
C ALA A 70 -12.76 11.29 -1.06
N ALA A 71 -11.95 12.13 -1.70
CA ALA A 71 -12.44 13.18 -2.59
C ALA A 71 -13.28 12.61 -3.75
N GLN A 72 -12.86 11.49 -4.34
CA GLN A 72 -13.63 10.81 -5.39
C GLN A 72 -14.99 10.30 -4.89
N THR A 73 -15.00 9.62 -3.74
CA THR A 73 -16.20 8.94 -3.24
C THR A 73 -17.14 9.83 -2.44
N GLN A 74 -16.64 10.95 -1.91
CA GLN A 74 -17.35 11.86 -1.02
C GLN A 74 -17.09 13.32 -1.43
N SER A 75 -17.12 13.60 -2.74
CA SER A 75 -16.78 14.90 -3.32
C SER A 75 -17.56 16.06 -2.68
N GLN A 76 -18.88 15.89 -2.54
CA GLN A 76 -19.74 16.92 -1.94
C GLN A 76 -19.36 17.23 -0.49
N MET A 77 -18.99 16.23 0.30
CA MET A 77 -18.58 16.43 1.70
C MET A 77 -17.37 17.37 1.80
N PHE A 78 -16.43 17.28 0.87
CA PHE A 78 -15.26 18.16 0.84
C PHE A 78 -15.58 19.52 0.22
N ALA A 79 -16.43 19.58 -0.82
CA ALA A 79 -16.85 20.84 -1.42
C ALA A 79 -17.67 21.73 -0.47
N ASP A 80 -18.45 21.11 0.43
CA ASP A 80 -19.22 21.80 1.48
C ASP A 80 -18.33 22.38 2.59
N MET A 81 -17.05 22.01 2.65
CA MET A 81 -16.12 22.62 3.59
C MET A 81 -15.73 24.02 3.11
N ALA A 82 -15.96 25.03 3.95
CA ALA A 82 -15.64 26.43 3.64
C ALA A 82 -14.14 26.63 3.36
N GLU A 83 -13.29 25.82 3.99
CA GLU A 83 -11.83 25.86 3.85
C GLU A 83 -11.32 25.29 2.52
N VAL A 84 -12.14 24.54 1.78
CA VAL A 84 -11.75 23.87 0.54
C VAL A 84 -12.11 24.74 -0.66
N ASP A 85 -11.10 25.03 -1.47
CA ASP A 85 -11.24 25.84 -2.69
C ASP A 85 -11.61 24.97 -3.90
N ARG A 86 -11.10 23.73 -3.97
CA ARG A 86 -11.39 22.80 -5.08
C ARG A 86 -11.28 21.33 -4.65
N VAL A 87 -12.08 20.49 -5.28
CA VAL A 87 -12.05 19.02 -5.17
C VAL A 87 -11.70 18.45 -6.54
N VAL A 88 -10.60 17.72 -6.64
CA VAL A 88 -10.13 17.09 -7.88
C VAL A 88 -10.26 15.57 -7.75
N GLY A 89 -10.84 14.93 -8.76
CA GLY A 89 -11.04 13.47 -8.76
C GLY A 89 -9.72 12.69 -8.68
N ASN A 90 -9.85 11.39 -8.38
CA ASN A 90 -8.69 10.57 -8.05
C ASN A 90 -7.83 10.22 -9.27
N ASP A 91 -8.43 10.16 -10.47
CA ASP A 91 -7.69 9.91 -11.70
C ASP A 91 -7.08 11.22 -12.23
N GLU A 92 -7.89 12.28 -12.25
CA GLU A 92 -7.56 13.62 -12.73
C GLU A 92 -6.31 14.20 -12.09
N LYS A 93 -6.06 13.90 -10.80
CA LYS A 93 -4.86 14.35 -10.07
C LYS A 93 -3.55 13.91 -10.73
N MET A 94 -3.59 12.87 -11.57
CA MET A 94 -2.45 12.34 -12.29
C MET A 94 -2.19 13.04 -13.64
N HIS A 95 -3.05 13.99 -14.04
CA HIS A 95 -2.99 14.66 -15.33
C HIS A 95 -2.79 16.17 -15.18
N GLY A 96 -1.74 16.72 -15.81
CA GLY A 96 -1.45 18.17 -15.81
C GLY A 96 -2.61 19.06 -16.23
N ALA A 97 -3.47 18.59 -17.15
CA ALA A 97 -4.67 19.32 -17.59
C ALA A 97 -5.63 19.64 -16.43
N ALA A 98 -5.76 18.75 -15.44
CA ALA A 98 -6.61 19.00 -14.27
C ALA A 98 -6.04 20.11 -13.38
N TRP A 99 -4.70 20.20 -13.28
CA TRP A 99 -4.00 21.24 -12.53
C TRP A 99 -4.02 22.59 -13.24
N GLN A 100 -3.90 22.60 -14.58
CA GLN A 100 -4.10 23.80 -15.39
C GLN A 100 -5.52 24.34 -15.26
N ALA A 101 -6.53 23.47 -15.31
CA ALA A 101 -7.92 23.84 -15.06
C ALA A 101 -8.15 24.36 -13.63
N THR A 102 -7.44 23.78 -12.65
CA THR A 102 -7.43 24.24 -11.25
C THR A 102 -6.84 25.63 -11.10
N ARG A 103 -5.74 25.92 -11.82
CA ARG A 103 -5.14 27.26 -11.84
C ARG A 103 -6.10 28.29 -12.43
N ALA A 104 -6.65 28.01 -13.61
CA ALA A 104 -7.60 28.90 -14.28
C ALA A 104 -8.84 29.19 -13.42
N ALA A 105 -9.33 28.18 -12.70
CA ALA A 105 -10.42 28.31 -11.75
C ALA A 105 -10.14 29.29 -10.59
N PHE A 106 -8.92 29.27 -10.05
CA PHE A 106 -8.51 30.20 -9.00
C PHE A 106 -8.38 31.64 -9.51
N ASP A 107 -7.94 31.82 -10.76
CA ASP A 107 -7.78 33.14 -11.37
C ASP A 107 -9.13 33.78 -11.75
N LEU A 108 -10.09 32.98 -12.21
CA LEU A 108 -11.41 33.46 -12.68
C LEU A 108 -12.44 33.70 -11.55
N GLY A 109 -12.12 33.34 -10.31
CA GLY A 109 -12.93 33.68 -9.13
C GLY A 109 -14.33 33.05 -9.06
N GLY A 110 -14.64 32.01 -9.83
CA GLY A 110 -16.03 31.51 -9.95
C GLY A 110 -16.27 30.16 -10.62
N SER A 111 -15.31 29.23 -10.65
CA SER A 111 -15.58 27.89 -11.19
C SER A 111 -16.26 26.97 -10.18
N GLU A 112 -16.96 25.94 -10.66
CA GLU A 112 -17.44 24.82 -9.84
C GLU A 112 -16.30 24.24 -8.97
N LYS A 113 -16.56 24.06 -7.67
CA LYS A 113 -15.59 23.52 -6.72
C LYS A 113 -15.27 22.05 -7.00
N VAL A 114 -16.21 21.30 -7.57
CA VAL A 114 -16.08 19.86 -7.82
C VAL A 114 -15.63 19.63 -9.26
N ALA A 115 -14.44 19.06 -9.41
CA ALA A 115 -13.86 18.62 -10.68
C ALA A 115 -13.56 17.11 -10.57
N VAL A 116 -14.62 16.31 -10.53
CA VAL A 116 -14.56 14.85 -10.32
C VAL A 116 -15.38 14.18 -11.42
N ALA A 117 -14.73 13.44 -12.31
CA ALA A 117 -15.39 12.66 -13.35
C ALA A 117 -15.77 11.25 -12.85
N ASP A 118 -16.43 10.50 -13.73
CA ASP A 118 -16.79 9.10 -13.46
C ASP A 118 -15.55 8.20 -13.52
N ILE A 119 -15.08 7.78 -12.35
CA ILE A 119 -13.94 6.89 -12.19
C ILE A 119 -14.15 5.51 -12.85
N MET A 120 -15.39 5.11 -13.11
CA MET A 120 -15.67 3.83 -13.78
C MET A 120 -15.46 3.90 -15.30
N ALA A 121 -15.40 5.11 -15.88
CA ALA A 121 -15.14 5.32 -17.31
C ALA A 121 -13.64 5.30 -17.66
N VAL A 122 -12.75 5.30 -16.66
CA VAL A 122 -11.29 5.24 -16.87
C VAL A 122 -10.90 3.83 -17.32
N THR A 123 -10.27 3.72 -18.49
CA THR A 123 -9.88 2.43 -19.11
C THR A 123 -8.37 2.24 -19.21
N GLU A 124 -7.59 3.31 -19.15
CA GLU A 124 -6.14 3.26 -19.37
C GLU A 124 -5.36 3.74 -18.15
N MET A 125 -4.10 3.33 -18.07
CA MET A 125 -3.16 3.77 -17.04
C MET A 125 -1.88 4.26 -17.72
N ALA A 126 -1.63 5.56 -17.63
CA ALA A 126 -0.41 6.12 -18.16
C ALA A 126 0.80 5.68 -17.31
N PRO A 127 1.93 5.29 -17.93
CA PRO A 127 3.17 5.11 -17.19
C PRO A 127 3.63 6.48 -16.69
N HIS A 128 3.42 6.75 -15.40
CA HIS A 128 3.97 7.95 -14.78
C HIS A 128 5.44 7.68 -14.45
N LEU A 129 6.30 8.00 -15.42
CA LEU A 129 7.73 8.10 -15.18
C LEU A 129 7.96 9.25 -14.20
N LEU A 130 8.28 8.90 -12.96
CA LEU A 130 8.70 9.85 -11.96
C LEU A 130 10.20 10.11 -12.17
N ASP A 131 10.53 11.24 -12.80
CA ASP A 131 11.91 11.74 -12.83
C ASP A 131 12.39 12.23 -11.47
N GLY A 132 11.44 12.52 -10.56
CA GLY A 132 11.66 13.26 -9.32
C GLY A 132 11.64 12.44 -8.03
N PHE A 133 11.97 11.14 -8.04
CA PHE A 133 12.38 10.55 -6.76
C PHE A 133 13.66 11.26 -6.30
N GLU A 134 13.67 11.77 -5.07
CA GLU A 134 14.90 12.26 -4.46
C GLU A 134 15.98 11.18 -4.60
N ARG A 135 17.14 11.54 -5.17
CA ARG A 135 18.28 10.64 -5.26
C ARG A 135 18.58 10.11 -3.86
N GLY A 136 18.67 8.79 -3.73
CA GLY A 136 19.02 8.15 -2.46
C GLY A 136 17.85 7.74 -1.58
N LEU A 137 16.58 7.86 -2.03
CA LEU A 137 15.49 7.16 -1.34
C LEU A 137 15.79 5.65 -1.32
N PRO A 138 15.86 5.02 -0.13
CA PRO A 138 16.33 3.64 0.00
C PRO A 138 15.43 2.62 -0.70
N ARG A 139 14.13 2.91 -0.69
CA ARG A 139 13.08 2.09 -1.27
C ARG A 139 12.15 2.98 -2.08
N VAL A 140 11.87 2.59 -3.32
CA VAL A 140 10.94 3.29 -4.20
C VAL A 140 9.80 2.36 -4.64
N PHE A 141 8.62 2.94 -4.86
CA PHE A 141 7.43 2.21 -5.27
C PHE A 141 7.22 2.38 -6.78
N VAL A 142 6.93 1.27 -7.46
CA VAL A 142 6.53 1.26 -8.87
C VAL A 142 5.08 0.79 -8.92
N GLN A 143 4.18 1.69 -9.25
CA GLN A 143 2.78 1.37 -9.43
C GLN A 143 2.59 0.64 -10.76
N VAL A 144 2.19 -0.63 -10.70
CA VAL A 144 1.99 -1.46 -11.91
C VAL A 144 0.52 -1.76 -12.17
N GLN A 145 -0.34 -1.52 -11.18
CA GLN A 145 -1.77 -1.83 -11.23
C GLN A 145 -2.54 -0.81 -10.38
N ASN A 146 -3.73 -0.41 -10.82
CA ASN A 146 -4.64 0.46 -10.07
C ASN A 146 -6.10 0.09 -10.32
N GLY A 147 -7.00 0.53 -9.43
CA GLY A 147 -8.39 0.08 -9.41
C GLY A 147 -8.52 -1.40 -9.07
N CYS A 148 -9.73 -1.94 -9.09
CA CYS A 148 -9.96 -3.34 -8.75
C CYS A 148 -11.32 -3.78 -9.28
N ASP A 149 -11.39 -4.90 -10.00
CA ASP A 149 -12.65 -5.49 -10.46
C ASP A 149 -13.30 -6.37 -9.40
N HIS A 150 -12.53 -6.78 -8.41
CA HIS A 150 -13.03 -7.60 -7.32
C HIS A 150 -13.88 -6.77 -6.35
N ARG A 151 -15.16 -7.16 -6.21
CA ARG A 151 -16.16 -6.44 -5.41
C ARG A 151 -16.30 -7.05 -4.01
N CYS A 152 -15.23 -7.00 -3.20
CA CYS A 152 -15.31 -7.33 -1.77
C CYS A 152 -16.42 -6.52 -1.09
N THR A 153 -17.24 -7.17 -0.25
CA THR A 153 -18.47 -6.55 0.27
C THR A 153 -18.25 -5.38 1.22
N PHE A 154 -17.05 -5.23 1.79
CA PHE A 154 -16.65 -4.11 2.65
C PHE A 154 -15.87 -3.01 1.93
N CYS A 155 -15.41 -3.26 0.70
CA CYS A 155 -14.41 -2.43 0.06
C CYS A 155 -15.06 -1.28 -0.72
N ILE A 156 -14.64 -0.05 -0.41
CA ILE A 156 -15.08 1.16 -1.14
C ILE A 156 -14.16 1.49 -2.32
N ILE A 157 -12.99 0.84 -2.41
CA ILE A 157 -11.93 1.20 -3.36
C ILE A 157 -12.39 1.20 -4.83
N PRO A 158 -13.22 0.25 -5.32
CA PRO A 158 -13.72 0.32 -6.69
C PRO A 158 -14.41 1.65 -7.04
N TYR A 159 -15.09 2.28 -6.07
CA TYR A 159 -15.75 3.57 -6.28
C TYR A 159 -14.81 4.76 -6.16
N GLY A 160 -13.60 4.57 -5.62
CA GLY A 160 -12.57 5.62 -5.50
C GLY A 160 -11.46 5.53 -6.55
N ARG A 161 -11.26 4.36 -7.15
CA ARG A 161 -10.15 4.07 -8.08
C ARG A 161 -10.61 3.39 -9.38
N GLY A 162 -11.87 3.00 -9.52
CA GLY A 162 -12.43 2.40 -10.72
C GLY A 162 -12.08 0.91 -10.90
N ASN A 163 -12.29 0.44 -12.13
CA ASN A 163 -11.99 -0.94 -12.56
C ASN A 163 -10.48 -1.22 -12.59
N SER A 164 -10.08 -2.48 -12.64
CA SER A 164 -8.65 -2.84 -12.70
C SER A 164 -8.03 -2.31 -13.98
N ARG A 165 -6.86 -1.69 -13.86
CA ARG A 165 -6.04 -1.20 -14.96
C ARG A 165 -4.58 -1.48 -14.66
N SER A 166 -3.83 -1.88 -15.67
CA SER A 166 -2.44 -2.32 -15.54
C SER A 166 -1.51 -1.51 -16.43
N VAL A 167 -0.29 -1.28 -15.95
CA VAL A 167 0.78 -0.69 -16.76
C VAL A 167 1.36 -1.76 -17.68
N PRO A 168 1.53 -1.50 -18.99
CA PRO A 168 2.16 -2.46 -19.90
C PRO A 168 3.54 -2.91 -19.41
N MET A 169 3.80 -4.21 -19.48
CA MET A 169 5.00 -4.84 -18.90
C MET A 169 6.32 -4.19 -19.37
N GLY A 170 6.44 -3.84 -20.65
CA GLY A 170 7.63 -3.15 -21.16
C GLY A 170 7.90 -1.82 -20.46
N ALA A 171 6.86 -1.00 -20.27
CA ALA A 171 6.97 0.27 -19.56
C ALA A 171 7.34 0.08 -18.08
N VAL A 172 6.86 -0.98 -17.44
CA VAL A 172 7.28 -1.32 -16.07
C VAL A 172 8.76 -1.68 -16.02
N VAL A 173 9.24 -2.52 -16.94
CA VAL A 173 10.66 -2.90 -17.02
C VAL A 173 11.56 -1.68 -17.24
N ASP A 174 11.18 -0.79 -18.16
CA ASP A 174 11.92 0.44 -18.44
C ASP A 174 11.95 1.37 -17.22
N GLN A 175 10.82 1.50 -16.51
CA GLN A 175 10.74 2.30 -15.28
C GLN A 175 11.63 1.71 -14.17
N VAL A 176 11.61 0.40 -13.99
CA VAL A 176 12.47 -0.30 -13.03
C VAL A 176 13.94 -0.05 -13.37
N ARG A 177 14.33 -0.21 -14.64
CA ARG A 177 15.71 0.05 -15.09
C ARG A 177 16.14 1.48 -14.79
N ALA A 178 15.32 2.47 -15.13
CA ALA A 178 15.62 3.88 -14.87
C ALA A 178 15.83 4.18 -13.37
N LEU A 179 15.07 3.52 -12.48
CA LEU A 179 15.24 3.66 -11.04
C LEU A 179 16.51 2.97 -10.53
N VAL A 180 16.86 1.80 -11.08
CA VAL A 180 18.13 1.12 -10.76
C VAL A 180 19.33 1.97 -11.20
N GLU A 181 19.31 2.53 -12.41
CA GLU A 181 20.36 3.42 -12.94
C GLU A 181 20.56 4.69 -12.09
N ARG A 182 19.51 5.14 -11.37
CA ARG A 182 19.57 6.25 -10.41
C ARG A 182 20.12 5.86 -9.03
N GLY A 183 20.41 4.58 -8.82
CA GLY A 183 21.03 4.05 -7.60
C GLY A 183 20.04 3.61 -6.52
N HIS A 184 18.75 3.42 -6.83
CA HIS A 184 17.81 2.90 -5.85
C HIS A 184 18.07 1.41 -5.56
N ALA A 185 18.27 1.07 -4.28
CA ALA A 185 18.66 -0.27 -3.86
C ALA A 185 17.48 -1.26 -3.80
N GLU A 186 16.26 -0.80 -3.54
CA GLU A 186 15.06 -1.64 -3.48
C GLU A 186 13.89 -1.02 -4.23
N ILE A 187 13.28 -1.82 -5.09
CA ILE A 187 12.07 -1.47 -5.83
C ILE A 187 10.91 -2.32 -5.31
N VAL A 188 9.77 -1.67 -5.05
CA VAL A 188 8.54 -2.35 -4.62
C VAL A 188 7.47 -2.21 -5.67
N LEU A 189 7.06 -3.33 -6.27
CA LEU A 189 5.87 -3.37 -7.12
C LEU A 189 4.64 -3.18 -6.25
N THR A 190 3.81 -2.21 -6.62
CA THR A 190 2.61 -1.87 -5.86
C THR A 190 1.38 -1.81 -6.77
N GLY A 191 0.25 -2.19 -6.21
CA GLY A 191 -1.06 -2.08 -6.83
C GLY A 191 -2.17 -2.06 -5.79
N VAL A 192 -3.41 -1.93 -6.25
CA VAL A 192 -4.60 -2.07 -5.40
C VAL A 192 -4.95 -3.53 -5.20
N ASP A 193 -5.05 -4.29 -6.30
CA ASP A 193 -5.20 -5.74 -6.36
C ASP A 193 -4.10 -6.23 -7.29
N LEU A 194 -2.88 -6.29 -6.76
CA LEU A 194 -1.66 -6.48 -7.55
C LEU A 194 -1.65 -7.81 -8.32
N THR A 195 -2.29 -8.83 -7.75
CA THR A 195 -2.48 -10.14 -8.38
C THR A 195 -3.43 -10.12 -9.57
N SER A 196 -4.28 -9.11 -9.70
CA SER A 196 -5.13 -8.90 -10.88
C SER A 196 -4.43 -8.16 -12.02
N TYR A 197 -3.10 -7.97 -11.92
CA TYR A 197 -2.29 -7.39 -12.99
C TYR A 197 -2.49 -8.11 -14.32
N GLY A 198 -2.60 -7.30 -15.37
CA GLY A 198 -2.48 -7.68 -16.77
C GLY A 198 -3.71 -8.32 -17.39
N ALA A 199 -4.80 -8.56 -16.65
CA ALA A 199 -6.05 -9.07 -17.21
C ALA A 199 -6.65 -8.16 -18.31
N ASP A 200 -6.36 -6.86 -18.24
CA ASP A 200 -6.74 -5.82 -19.19
C ASP A 200 -5.75 -5.64 -20.36
N LEU A 201 -4.60 -6.33 -20.34
CA LEU A 201 -3.54 -6.20 -21.33
C LEU A 201 -3.58 -7.31 -22.39
N PRO A 202 -3.07 -7.06 -23.62
CA PRO A 202 -2.93 -8.11 -24.64
C PRO A 202 -2.12 -9.31 -24.14
N GLY A 203 -2.66 -10.51 -24.33
CA GLY A 203 -2.05 -11.75 -23.85
C GLY A 203 -2.28 -12.07 -22.37
N ALA A 204 -2.96 -11.19 -21.63
CA ALA A 204 -3.33 -11.35 -20.23
C ALA A 204 -2.16 -11.80 -19.31
N PRO A 205 -0.98 -11.14 -19.36
CA PRO A 205 0.17 -11.54 -18.57
C PRO A 205 -0.13 -11.44 -17.07
N LYS A 206 0.35 -12.40 -16.28
CA LYS A 206 0.14 -12.41 -14.83
C LYS A 206 1.27 -11.72 -14.07
N LEU A 207 1.04 -11.45 -12.79
CA LEU A 207 2.03 -10.85 -11.89
C LEU A 207 3.36 -11.62 -11.85
N GLY A 208 3.31 -12.96 -11.82
CA GLY A 208 4.51 -13.80 -11.87
C GLY A 208 5.33 -13.58 -13.14
N GLN A 209 4.67 -13.47 -14.30
CA GLN A 209 5.33 -13.16 -15.56
C GLN A 209 5.99 -11.77 -15.53
N LEU A 210 5.27 -10.74 -15.07
CA LEU A 210 5.86 -9.41 -14.89
C LEU A 210 7.12 -9.45 -14.02
N THR A 211 7.02 -10.12 -12.86
CA THR A 211 8.12 -10.25 -11.90
C THR A 211 9.32 -10.94 -12.56
N ARG A 212 9.09 -12.06 -13.26
CA ARG A 212 10.12 -12.81 -13.99
C ARG A 212 10.78 -11.95 -15.07
N GLN A 213 10.01 -11.17 -15.84
CA GLN A 213 10.56 -10.31 -16.90
C GLN A 213 11.38 -9.15 -16.34
N ILE A 214 10.96 -8.51 -15.25
CA ILE A 214 11.76 -7.48 -14.57
C ILE A 214 13.12 -8.04 -14.16
N LEU A 215 13.12 -9.18 -13.47
CA LEU A 215 14.34 -9.83 -12.99
C LEU A 215 15.26 -10.28 -14.13
N ARG A 216 14.70 -10.69 -15.27
CA ARG A 216 15.45 -11.07 -16.46
C ARG A 216 16.06 -9.87 -17.18
N HIS A 217 15.32 -8.78 -17.33
CA HIS A 217 15.70 -7.64 -18.17
C HIS A 217 16.38 -6.50 -17.41
N VAL A 218 16.47 -6.59 -16.09
CA VAL A 218 17.22 -5.66 -15.23
C VAL A 218 18.14 -6.47 -14.28
N PRO A 219 19.19 -7.14 -14.80
CA PRO A 219 20.09 -7.99 -13.99
C PRO A 219 20.66 -7.31 -12.75
N GLU A 220 20.94 -6.02 -12.86
CA GLU A 220 21.53 -5.07 -11.91
C GLU A 220 20.59 -4.67 -10.78
N LEU A 221 19.30 -5.03 -10.85
CA LEU A 221 18.36 -4.85 -9.75
C LEU A 221 18.82 -5.66 -8.52
N LYS A 222 19.09 -4.96 -7.41
CA LYS A 222 19.54 -5.61 -6.17
C LYS A 222 18.39 -6.27 -5.41
N ARG A 223 17.27 -5.55 -5.25
CA ARG A 223 16.12 -6.02 -4.46
C ARG A 223 14.80 -5.65 -5.14
N LEU A 224 13.99 -6.66 -5.38
CA LEU A 224 12.60 -6.55 -5.79
C LEU A 224 11.71 -7.00 -4.63
N ARG A 225 10.70 -6.21 -4.31
CA ARG A 225 9.65 -6.59 -3.36
C ARG A 225 8.30 -6.42 -4.02
N ILE A 226 7.34 -7.21 -3.57
CA ILE A 226 5.95 -7.14 -4.00
C ILE A 226 5.12 -6.66 -2.82
N SER A 227 4.15 -5.77 -3.07
CA SER A 227 3.18 -5.36 -2.05
C SER A 227 2.18 -6.48 -1.73
N SER A 228 1.04 -6.14 -1.12
CA SER A 228 0.02 -7.13 -0.80
C SER A 228 -0.49 -7.90 -2.02
N ILE A 229 -0.67 -9.21 -1.87
CA ILE A 229 -1.23 -10.11 -2.89
C ILE A 229 -2.42 -10.92 -2.34
N ASP A 230 -3.31 -11.35 -3.25
CA ASP A 230 -4.32 -12.37 -2.96
C ASP A 230 -3.70 -13.77 -3.15
N SER A 231 -3.68 -14.59 -2.10
CA SER A 231 -2.90 -15.84 -2.09
C SER A 231 -3.33 -16.83 -3.17
N ILE A 232 -4.62 -16.90 -3.48
CA ILE A 232 -5.16 -17.86 -4.46
C ILE A 232 -4.83 -17.46 -5.91
N GLU A 233 -4.47 -16.20 -6.15
CA GLU A 233 -4.15 -15.69 -7.48
C GLU A 233 -2.65 -15.74 -7.79
N ALA A 234 -1.82 -16.17 -6.82
CA ALA A 234 -0.39 -16.36 -7.03
C ALA A 234 -0.16 -17.45 -8.09
N ASP A 235 0.34 -17.03 -9.26
CA ASP A 235 0.55 -17.91 -10.39
C ASP A 235 1.88 -18.67 -10.30
N ARG A 236 2.03 -19.71 -11.14
CA ARG A 236 3.21 -20.57 -11.15
C ARG A 236 4.50 -19.79 -11.36
N ASP A 237 4.51 -18.79 -12.24
CA ASP A 237 5.72 -17.99 -12.48
C ASP A 237 6.13 -17.22 -11.22
N LEU A 238 5.18 -16.76 -10.42
CA LEU A 238 5.47 -16.09 -9.15
C LEU A 238 6.07 -17.08 -8.13
N LEU A 239 5.50 -18.29 -8.03
CA LEU A 239 6.02 -19.34 -7.16
C LEU A 239 7.45 -19.77 -7.55
N ASP A 240 7.72 -19.92 -8.84
CA ASP A 240 9.06 -20.23 -9.35
C ASP A 240 10.05 -19.12 -9.00
N VAL A 241 9.68 -17.84 -9.17
CA VAL A 241 10.54 -16.71 -8.80
C VAL A 241 10.80 -16.67 -7.29
N ILE A 242 9.79 -16.97 -6.47
CA ILE A 242 9.94 -17.05 -5.01
C ILE A 242 10.96 -18.11 -4.63
N ALA A 243 10.93 -19.27 -5.29
CA ALA A 243 11.84 -20.39 -5.04
C ALA A 243 13.27 -20.08 -5.50
N ASP A 244 13.43 -19.50 -6.69
CA ASP A 244 14.70 -19.56 -7.42
C ASP A 244 15.45 -18.22 -7.52
N ASP A 245 14.82 -17.07 -7.29
CA ASP A 245 15.48 -15.75 -7.43
C ASP A 245 15.63 -15.02 -6.09
N ALA A 246 16.87 -14.91 -5.62
CA ALA A 246 17.21 -14.24 -4.36
C ALA A 246 16.93 -12.73 -4.38
N ARG A 247 16.86 -12.09 -5.55
CA ARG A 247 16.54 -10.66 -5.68
C ARG A 247 15.08 -10.38 -5.35
N LEU A 248 14.17 -11.35 -5.54
CA LEU A 248 12.85 -11.25 -4.94
C LEU A 248 12.98 -11.46 -3.44
N MET A 249 12.67 -10.42 -2.67
CA MET A 249 12.84 -10.43 -1.23
C MET A 249 11.95 -11.48 -0.55
N PRO A 250 12.47 -12.22 0.46
CA PRO A 250 11.80 -13.34 1.13
C PRO A 250 10.70 -12.85 2.09
N HIS A 251 9.75 -12.08 1.57
CA HIS A 251 8.61 -11.59 2.32
C HIS A 251 7.41 -11.35 1.41
N LEU A 252 6.25 -11.87 1.84
CA LEU A 252 4.97 -11.60 1.20
C LEU A 252 3.95 -11.10 2.21
N HIS A 253 3.16 -10.12 1.78
CA HIS A 253 2.02 -9.64 2.54
C HIS A 253 0.72 -10.14 1.91
N LEU A 254 -0.13 -10.80 2.69
CA LEU A 254 -1.29 -11.52 2.20
C LEU A 254 -2.59 -10.82 2.60
N SER A 255 -3.47 -10.61 1.64
CA SER A 255 -4.80 -10.03 1.89
C SER A 255 -5.78 -11.09 2.43
N LEU A 256 -5.51 -11.69 3.60
CA LEU A 256 -6.28 -12.80 4.15
C LEU A 256 -7.66 -12.38 4.67
N GLN A 257 -7.76 -11.21 5.28
CA GLN A 257 -8.94 -10.55 5.84
C GLN A 257 -9.61 -11.28 7.02
N SER A 258 -9.77 -12.60 7.00
CA SER A 258 -10.37 -13.40 8.08
C SER A 258 -9.87 -14.84 8.03
N GLY A 259 -9.96 -15.55 9.16
CA GLY A 259 -9.73 -17.00 9.22
C GLY A 259 -11.00 -17.86 9.17
N ASP A 260 -12.18 -17.28 9.01
CA ASP A 260 -13.44 -18.03 9.00
C ASP A 260 -14.08 -18.08 7.62
N ASP A 261 -14.42 -19.28 7.12
CA ASP A 261 -14.97 -19.46 5.77
C ASP A 261 -16.33 -18.78 5.57
N MET A 262 -17.18 -18.70 6.61
CA MET A 262 -18.46 -18.01 6.50
C MET A 262 -18.23 -16.49 6.39
N ILE A 263 -17.28 -15.95 7.16
CA ILE A 263 -16.89 -14.53 7.06
C ILE A 263 -16.21 -14.24 5.73
N LEU A 264 -15.27 -15.06 5.27
CA LEU A 264 -14.62 -14.95 3.96
C LEU A 264 -15.65 -14.96 2.82
N LYS A 265 -16.63 -15.88 2.87
CA LYS A 265 -17.74 -15.93 1.91
C LYS A 265 -18.59 -14.65 1.94
N ARG A 266 -18.92 -14.13 3.13
CA ARG A 266 -19.68 -12.87 3.28
C ARG A 266 -18.87 -11.65 2.86
N MET A 267 -17.56 -11.67 3.03
CA MET A 267 -16.61 -10.69 2.50
C MET A 267 -16.49 -10.77 0.97
N LYS A 268 -16.93 -11.89 0.37
CA LYS A 268 -16.77 -12.26 -1.04
C LYS A 268 -15.30 -12.49 -1.41
N ARG A 269 -14.50 -13.09 -0.51
CA ARG A 269 -13.12 -13.46 -0.79
C ARG A 269 -13.04 -14.61 -1.80
N ARG A 270 -11.93 -14.68 -2.54
CA ARG A 270 -11.65 -15.71 -3.55
C ARG A 270 -11.13 -17.00 -2.92
N HIS A 271 -10.59 -16.91 -1.71
CA HIS A 271 -9.95 -17.98 -0.97
C HIS A 271 -10.78 -18.43 0.24
N SER A 272 -10.66 -19.70 0.60
CA SER A 272 -11.06 -20.27 1.88
C SER A 272 -9.93 -20.16 2.91
N ARG A 273 -10.22 -20.47 4.17
CA ARG A 273 -9.21 -20.62 5.22
C ARG A 273 -8.15 -21.65 4.83
N GLN A 274 -8.57 -22.79 4.30
CA GLN A 274 -7.65 -23.88 3.97
C GLN A 274 -6.71 -23.49 2.83
N ASP A 275 -7.21 -22.78 1.81
CA ASP A 275 -6.38 -22.26 0.71
C ASP A 275 -5.26 -21.36 1.23
N ALA A 276 -5.56 -20.50 2.21
CA ALA A 276 -4.56 -19.63 2.83
C ALA A 276 -3.47 -20.43 3.57
N ILE A 277 -3.86 -21.44 4.35
CA ILE A 277 -2.94 -22.30 5.11
C ILE A 277 -2.04 -23.09 4.15
N ASP A 278 -2.64 -23.71 3.13
CA ASP A 278 -1.93 -24.53 2.15
C ASP A 278 -0.93 -23.70 1.33
N PHE A 279 -1.33 -22.48 0.94
CA PHE A 279 -0.45 -21.53 0.27
C PHE A 279 0.73 -21.13 1.16
N CYS A 280 0.50 -20.78 2.42
CA CYS A 280 1.58 -20.44 3.35
C CYS A 280 2.54 -21.62 3.57
N ALA A 281 2.00 -22.85 3.68
CA ALA A 281 2.81 -24.06 3.78
C ALA A 281 3.62 -24.32 2.49
N GLN A 282 3.04 -24.07 1.32
CA GLN A 282 3.75 -24.16 0.04
C GLN A 282 4.90 -23.16 -0.06
N LEU A 283 4.66 -21.90 0.30
CA LEU A 283 5.69 -20.87 0.30
C LEU A 283 6.88 -21.25 1.18
N ARG A 284 6.64 -21.80 2.37
CA ARG A 284 7.73 -22.29 3.26
C ARG A 284 8.47 -23.49 2.69
N ARG A 285 7.80 -24.38 1.95
CA ARG A 285 8.50 -25.48 1.27
C ARG A 285 9.44 -24.96 0.17
N LEU A 286 9.02 -23.93 -0.55
CA LEU A 286 9.82 -23.30 -1.62
C LEU A 286 10.93 -22.40 -1.06
N ARG A 287 10.65 -21.68 0.03
CA ARG A 287 11.55 -20.72 0.67
C ARG A 287 11.39 -20.76 2.19
N PRO A 288 12.13 -21.64 2.89
CA PRO A 288 11.91 -21.92 4.32
C PRO A 288 12.00 -20.73 5.26
N ASP A 289 12.76 -19.69 4.90
CA ASP A 289 12.98 -18.49 5.71
C ASP A 289 12.00 -17.35 5.42
N ILE A 290 11.06 -17.53 4.48
CA ILE A 290 10.12 -16.48 4.06
C ILE A 290 9.32 -15.91 5.25
N ALA A 291 9.25 -14.59 5.35
CA ALA A 291 8.42 -13.90 6.33
C ALA A 291 7.05 -13.58 5.73
N LEU A 292 5.98 -13.94 6.43
CA LEU A 292 4.62 -13.71 5.96
C LEU A 292 3.96 -12.61 6.79
N GLY A 293 3.41 -11.62 6.10
CA GLY A 293 2.51 -10.63 6.68
C GLY A 293 1.07 -10.87 6.25
N ALA A 294 0.10 -10.39 7.01
CA ALA A 294 -1.28 -10.37 6.53
C ALA A 294 -2.10 -9.16 7.01
N ASP A 295 -3.10 -8.81 6.21
CA ASP A 295 -4.20 -7.94 6.63
C ASP A 295 -5.33 -8.78 7.23
N ILE A 296 -5.81 -8.45 8.43
CA ILE A 296 -6.98 -9.07 9.06
C ILE A 296 -7.96 -7.99 9.52
N ILE A 297 -9.24 -8.17 9.19
CA ILE A 297 -10.34 -7.30 9.62
C ILE A 297 -10.99 -7.92 10.85
N ALA A 298 -10.95 -7.21 11.97
CA ALA A 298 -11.63 -7.61 13.20
C ALA A 298 -13.08 -7.08 13.20
N GLY A 299 -14.04 -7.91 13.57
CA GLY A 299 -15.41 -7.46 13.78
C GLY A 299 -16.20 -7.17 12.50
N PHE A 300 -15.91 -7.91 11.42
CA PHE A 300 -16.74 -7.86 10.22
C PHE A 300 -18.22 -8.14 10.59
N PRO A 301 -19.21 -7.54 9.91
CA PRO A 301 -20.62 -7.77 10.23
C PRO A 301 -20.94 -9.25 10.34
N THR A 302 -21.77 -9.63 11.31
CA THR A 302 -22.16 -11.02 11.65
C THR A 302 -21.07 -11.94 12.23
N GLU A 303 -19.87 -11.44 12.51
CA GLU A 303 -18.79 -12.23 13.14
C GLU A 303 -19.12 -12.60 14.59
N SER A 304 -19.24 -13.89 14.89
CA SER A 304 -19.36 -14.42 16.25
C SER A 304 -17.98 -14.57 16.92
N GLU A 305 -17.95 -14.90 18.21
CA GLU A 305 -16.69 -15.11 18.92
C GLU A 305 -15.93 -16.34 18.39
N GLU A 306 -16.64 -17.41 18.02
CA GLU A 306 -16.05 -18.63 17.45
C GLU A 306 -15.43 -18.36 16.07
N MET A 307 -16.10 -17.54 15.24
CA MET A 307 -15.56 -17.11 13.94
C MET A 307 -14.31 -16.23 14.12
N PHE A 308 -14.32 -15.37 15.13
CA PHE A 308 -13.16 -14.56 15.48
C PHE A 308 -11.98 -15.41 15.98
N ALA A 309 -12.24 -16.40 16.84
CA ALA A 309 -11.21 -17.31 17.36
C ALA A 309 -10.45 -18.01 16.22
N ARG A 310 -11.15 -18.41 15.16
CA ARG A 310 -10.50 -18.95 13.95
C ARG A 310 -9.52 -17.94 13.32
N SER A 311 -9.85 -16.65 13.30
CA SER A 311 -8.92 -15.63 12.79
C SER A 311 -7.67 -15.47 13.66
N LEU A 312 -7.77 -15.68 14.98
CA LEU A 312 -6.60 -15.78 15.87
C LEU A 312 -5.77 -17.02 15.57
N ASP A 313 -6.41 -18.19 15.44
CA ASP A 313 -5.72 -19.45 15.13
C ASP A 313 -4.95 -19.38 13.80
N LEU A 314 -5.44 -18.59 12.84
CA LEU A 314 -4.80 -18.41 11.54
C LEU A 314 -3.40 -17.78 11.67
N VAL A 315 -3.17 -16.94 12.69
CA VAL A 315 -1.86 -16.31 12.93
C VAL A 315 -0.78 -17.37 13.13
N GLU A 316 -1.07 -18.40 13.94
CA GLU A 316 -0.13 -19.48 14.21
C GLU A 316 -0.11 -20.50 13.06
N GLN A 317 -1.27 -20.89 12.52
CA GLN A 317 -1.34 -21.89 11.45
C GLN A 317 -0.67 -21.46 10.15
N CYS A 318 -0.71 -20.15 9.84
CA CYS A 318 0.01 -19.58 8.72
C CYS A 318 1.39 -19.05 9.12
N ASP A 319 1.81 -19.17 10.39
CA ASP A 319 3.04 -18.60 10.98
C ASP A 319 3.31 -17.16 10.48
N LEU A 320 2.33 -16.30 10.72
CA LEU A 320 2.36 -14.91 10.30
C LEU A 320 3.29 -14.11 11.22
N THR A 321 4.30 -13.49 10.63
CA THR A 321 5.24 -12.60 11.33
C THR A 321 4.67 -11.21 11.52
N PHE A 322 4.04 -10.65 10.47
CA PHE A 322 3.52 -9.28 10.50
C PHE A 322 2.00 -9.28 10.41
N LEU A 323 1.34 -8.53 11.29
CA LEU A 323 -0.11 -8.44 11.28
C LEU A 323 -0.59 -6.99 11.20
N HIS A 324 -1.28 -6.67 10.12
CA HIS A 324 -2.02 -5.42 9.99
C HIS A 324 -3.48 -5.66 10.35
N VAL A 325 -3.86 -5.20 11.55
CA VAL A 325 -5.20 -5.40 12.08
C VAL A 325 -6.06 -4.16 11.85
N PHE A 326 -7.11 -4.33 11.05
CA PHE A 326 -8.11 -3.32 10.76
C PHE A 326 -9.39 -3.59 11.56
N PRO A 327 -9.77 -2.73 12.51
CA PRO A 327 -11.14 -2.73 13.01
C PRO A 327 -12.10 -2.48 11.85
N TYR A 328 -13.15 -3.29 11.70
CA TYR A 328 -14.13 -3.09 10.64
C TYR A 328 -14.71 -1.67 10.70
N SER A 329 -14.64 -0.97 9.56
CA SER A 329 -15.12 0.41 9.42
C SER A 329 -16.29 0.42 8.43
N LYS A 330 -17.51 0.61 8.94
CA LYS A 330 -18.73 0.67 8.11
C LYS A 330 -18.60 1.78 7.06
N ARG A 331 -18.72 1.40 5.78
CA ARG A 331 -18.66 2.33 4.63
C ARG A 331 -20.02 2.48 3.96
N PRO A 332 -20.60 3.71 3.91
CA PRO A 332 -21.82 3.96 3.16
C PRO A 332 -21.71 3.44 1.72
N GLY A 333 -22.79 2.85 1.20
CA GLY A 333 -22.84 2.27 -0.15
C GLY A 333 -22.27 0.86 -0.30
N THR A 334 -21.52 0.33 0.69
CA THR A 334 -20.99 -1.03 0.59
C THR A 334 -22.03 -2.10 1.00
N PRO A 335 -22.02 -3.31 0.40
CA PRO A 335 -22.92 -4.38 0.81
C PRO A 335 -22.82 -4.75 2.31
N ALA A 336 -21.61 -4.77 2.88
CA ALA A 336 -21.38 -5.08 4.29
C ALA A 336 -22.01 -4.07 5.24
N ALA A 337 -22.20 -2.81 4.82
CA ALA A 337 -22.87 -1.79 5.62
C ALA A 337 -24.36 -2.08 5.89
N ARG A 338 -24.97 -2.97 5.10
CA ARG A 338 -26.38 -3.40 5.22
C ARG A 338 -26.56 -4.68 6.04
N MET A 339 -25.46 -5.36 6.40
CA MET A 339 -25.50 -6.58 7.21
C MET A 339 -25.72 -6.26 8.70
N PRO A 340 -26.16 -7.23 9.54
CA PRO A 340 -26.19 -7.04 10.99
C PRO A 340 -24.78 -6.76 11.55
N GLN A 341 -24.63 -5.61 12.20
CA GLN A 341 -23.31 -5.12 12.64
C GLN A 341 -22.90 -5.74 13.99
N VAL A 342 -21.60 -5.93 14.18
CA VAL A 342 -21.02 -6.29 15.49
C VAL A 342 -20.93 -5.06 16.37
N ALA A 343 -21.17 -5.22 17.68
CA ALA A 343 -21.08 -4.12 18.63
C ALA A 343 -19.66 -3.54 18.69
N GLY A 344 -19.53 -2.21 18.69
CA GLY A 344 -18.22 -1.55 18.61
C GLY A 344 -17.24 -1.91 19.74
N GLY A 345 -17.74 -2.25 20.93
CA GLY A 345 -16.92 -2.77 22.03
C GLY A 345 -16.23 -4.09 21.68
N ALA A 346 -16.98 -5.03 21.10
CA ALA A 346 -16.44 -6.31 20.64
C ALA A 346 -15.44 -6.14 19.49
N ILE A 347 -15.71 -5.25 18.53
CA ILE A 347 -14.76 -4.94 17.44
C ILE A 347 -13.41 -4.46 18.01
N LYS A 348 -13.43 -3.55 18.98
CA LYS A 348 -12.22 -3.01 19.63
C LYS A 348 -11.46 -4.07 20.41
N GLU A 349 -12.18 -4.91 21.16
CA GLU A 349 -11.64 -6.02 21.94
C GLU A 349 -10.92 -7.03 21.03
N ARG A 350 -11.59 -7.48 19.97
CA ARG A 350 -11.05 -8.41 18.98
C ARG A 350 -9.82 -7.86 18.26
N ALA A 351 -9.88 -6.59 17.85
CA ALA A 351 -8.72 -5.92 17.24
C ALA A 351 -7.53 -5.86 18.20
N LYS A 352 -7.76 -5.65 19.51
CA LYS A 352 -6.70 -5.67 20.53
C LYS A 352 -6.07 -7.06 20.64
N ARG A 353 -6.88 -8.14 20.69
CA ARG A 353 -6.38 -9.52 20.75
C ARG A 353 -5.56 -9.91 19.52
N LEU A 354 -6.02 -9.57 18.32
CA LEU A 354 -5.23 -9.81 17.11
C LEU A 354 -3.90 -9.05 17.12
N ARG A 355 -3.89 -7.77 17.55
CA ARG A 355 -2.64 -7.01 17.65
C ARG A 355 -1.67 -7.63 18.65
N ALA A 356 -2.16 -8.11 19.80
CA ALA A 356 -1.34 -8.81 20.77
C ALA A 356 -0.77 -10.12 20.20
N ALA A 357 -1.56 -10.87 19.41
CA ALA A 357 -1.08 -12.08 18.73
C ALA A 357 0.01 -11.74 17.69
N GLY A 358 -0.17 -10.68 16.90
CA GLY A 358 0.82 -10.19 15.93
C GLY A 358 2.12 -9.71 16.59
N GLU A 359 2.02 -8.98 17.70
CA GLU A 359 3.19 -8.55 18.49
C GLU A 359 3.97 -9.76 19.02
N ALA A 360 3.27 -10.75 19.58
CA ALA A 360 3.89 -11.97 20.06
C ALA A 360 4.57 -12.76 18.93
N ALA A 361 3.97 -12.79 17.73
CA ALA A 361 4.55 -13.45 16.57
C ALA A 361 5.81 -12.73 16.05
N LEU A 362 5.78 -11.40 15.99
CA LEU A 362 6.95 -10.59 15.66
C LEU A 362 8.09 -10.84 16.67
N GLN A 363 7.80 -10.83 17.98
CA GLN A 363 8.81 -11.09 19.01
C GLN A 363 9.44 -12.48 18.87
N ARG A 364 8.64 -13.53 18.58
CA ARG A 364 9.17 -14.87 18.28
C ARG A 364 10.11 -14.84 17.08
N ARG A 365 9.72 -14.13 16.00
CA ARG A 365 10.57 -14.01 14.81
C ARG A 365 11.86 -13.25 15.12
N LEU A 366 11.80 -12.11 15.82
CA LEU A 366 12.99 -11.33 16.19
C LEU A 366 13.96 -12.14 17.05
N ALA A 367 13.47 -12.93 18.00
CA ALA A 367 14.29 -13.82 18.82
C ALA A 367 14.98 -14.91 18.00
N ALA A 368 14.30 -15.45 16.98
CA ALA A 368 14.87 -16.45 16.08
C ALA A 368 15.96 -15.90 15.15
N GLU A 369 16.08 -14.58 14.99
CA GLU A 369 17.14 -13.95 14.20
C GLU A 369 18.46 -13.77 14.98
N ILE A 370 18.48 -13.96 16.30
CA ILE A 370 19.70 -13.75 17.11
C ILE A 370 20.80 -14.72 16.66
N GLY A 371 21.98 -14.17 16.36
CA GLY A 371 23.12 -14.90 15.82
C GLY A 371 23.13 -15.04 14.29
N ALA A 372 22.03 -14.68 13.61
CA ALA A 372 22.00 -14.64 12.15
C ALA A 372 22.74 -13.42 11.60
N THR A 373 23.23 -13.54 10.37
CA THR A 373 23.72 -12.40 9.60
C THR A 373 22.70 -12.05 8.53
N ARG A 374 22.31 -10.77 8.46
CA ARG A 374 21.27 -10.27 7.56
C ARG A 374 21.76 -9.12 6.71
N GLU A 375 21.13 -8.95 5.56
CA GLU A 375 21.38 -7.81 4.71
C GLU A 375 20.33 -6.72 4.96
N VAL A 376 20.77 -5.60 5.50
CA VAL A 376 19.91 -4.54 6.01
C VAL A 376 19.95 -3.34 5.07
N LEU A 377 18.80 -3.03 4.46
CA LEU A 377 18.62 -1.77 3.75
C LEU A 377 18.48 -0.64 4.78
N ILE A 378 19.37 0.34 4.74
CA ILE A 378 19.32 1.51 5.62
C ILE A 378 18.22 2.45 5.11
N GLU A 379 17.14 2.58 5.88
CA GLU A 379 15.98 3.42 5.53
C GLU A 379 16.17 4.88 5.99
N SER A 380 16.90 5.07 7.09
CA SER A 380 17.26 6.35 7.69
C SER A 380 18.47 6.18 8.60
N SER A 381 18.98 7.28 9.17
CA SER A 381 20.07 7.22 10.16
C SER A 381 19.73 6.42 11.43
N ARG A 382 18.45 6.08 11.66
CA ARG A 382 18.01 5.38 12.88
C ARG A 382 17.30 4.04 12.64
N GLN A 383 17.04 3.70 11.38
CA GLN A 383 16.23 2.53 11.04
C GLN A 383 16.67 1.92 9.71
N GLY A 384 16.71 0.60 9.68
CA GLY A 384 16.84 -0.20 8.47
C GLY A 384 15.86 -1.37 8.48
N ARG A 385 15.88 -2.16 7.41
CA ARG A 385 15.12 -3.41 7.31
C ARG A 385 15.91 -4.52 6.66
N THR A 386 15.78 -5.73 7.20
CA THR A 386 16.34 -6.94 6.58
C THR A 386 15.64 -7.27 5.26
N GLU A 387 16.18 -8.23 4.51
CA GLU A 387 15.54 -8.84 3.34
C GLU A 387 14.13 -9.38 3.66
N HIS A 388 13.93 -9.95 4.86
CA HIS A 388 12.63 -10.42 5.41
C HIS A 388 11.71 -9.31 5.93
N PHE A 389 12.08 -8.04 5.72
CA PHE A 389 11.33 -6.86 6.15
C PHE A 389 11.32 -6.61 7.67
N LEU A 390 12.15 -7.33 8.44
CA LEU A 390 12.26 -7.13 9.88
C LEU A 390 12.97 -5.79 10.16
N PRO A 391 12.43 -4.96 11.06
CA PRO A 391 13.02 -3.67 11.36
C PRO A 391 14.30 -3.85 12.18
N VAL A 392 15.30 -3.02 11.88
CA VAL A 392 16.61 -3.02 12.53
C VAL A 392 16.89 -1.62 13.05
N ALA A 393 17.31 -1.50 14.31
CA ALA A 393 17.81 -0.25 14.86
C ALA A 393 19.19 0.06 14.26
N ILE A 394 19.35 1.27 13.72
CA ILE A 394 20.61 1.74 13.11
C ILE A 394 21.17 2.87 13.96
N ASN A 395 22.48 2.91 14.11
CA ASN A 395 23.20 3.97 14.82
C ASN A 395 24.01 4.79 13.81
N ASP A 396 23.32 5.72 13.14
CA ASP A 396 23.89 6.70 12.20
C ASP A 396 24.62 6.07 11.01
N ASP A 397 23.86 5.70 9.98
CA ASP A 397 24.39 5.20 8.70
C ASP A 397 23.72 5.92 7.52
N VAL A 398 24.29 5.74 6.34
CA VAL A 398 23.90 6.39 5.08
C VAL A 398 22.66 5.70 4.50
N PRO A 399 21.52 6.41 4.40
CA PRO A 399 20.31 5.87 3.77
C PRO A 399 20.57 5.41 2.33
N GLY A 400 19.90 4.33 1.93
CA GLY A 400 19.94 3.78 0.58
C GLY A 400 21.06 2.78 0.32
N THR A 401 21.90 2.53 1.33
CA THR A 401 22.89 1.46 1.28
C THR A 401 22.32 0.15 1.86
N VAL A 402 22.89 -0.97 1.45
CA VAL A 402 22.63 -2.29 2.04
C VAL A 402 23.87 -2.69 2.83
N ARG A 403 23.69 -3.08 4.09
CA ARG A 403 24.76 -3.48 5.00
C ARG A 403 24.59 -4.91 5.45
N ARG A 404 25.69 -5.64 5.62
CA ARG A 404 25.65 -6.97 6.22
C ARG A 404 25.86 -6.84 7.73
N LEU A 405 24.83 -7.12 8.52
CA LEU A 405 24.84 -6.96 9.98
C LEU A 405 24.63 -8.30 10.67
N ALA A 406 25.45 -8.58 11.69
CA ALA A 406 25.22 -9.70 12.60
C ALA A 406 24.22 -9.27 13.67
N VAL A 407 23.12 -10.00 13.80
CA VAL A 407 22.05 -9.72 14.76
C VAL A 407 22.50 -10.21 16.14
N THR A 408 22.62 -9.29 17.10
CA THR A 408 23.09 -9.60 18.46
C THR A 408 21.96 -9.61 19.50
N GLY A 409 20.80 -9.05 19.16
CA GLY A 409 19.63 -9.00 20.04
C GLY A 409 18.46 -8.26 19.40
N HIS A 410 17.45 -7.91 20.20
CA HIS A 410 16.32 -7.07 19.79
C HIS A 410 15.76 -6.25 20.96
N ASP A 411 15.11 -5.11 20.68
CA ASP A 411 14.43 -4.26 21.68
C ASP A 411 12.95 -4.62 21.88
N GLY A 412 12.50 -5.72 21.26
CA GLY A 412 11.11 -6.19 21.27
C GLY A 412 10.32 -5.71 20.06
N ALA A 413 10.77 -4.64 19.39
CA ALA A 413 10.18 -4.14 18.16
C ALA A 413 11.14 -4.21 16.97
N ARG A 414 12.46 -4.15 17.21
CA ARG A 414 13.52 -4.05 16.21
C ARG A 414 14.71 -4.92 16.59
N LEU A 415 15.36 -5.49 15.58
CA LEU A 415 16.66 -6.15 15.73
C LEU A 415 17.74 -5.12 16.07
N ILE A 416 18.75 -5.56 16.81
CA ILE A 416 19.97 -4.82 17.10
C ILE A 416 21.10 -5.57 16.39
N GLY A 417 21.81 -4.85 15.51
CA GLY A 417 22.95 -5.37 14.78
C GLY A 417 24.27 -4.82 15.32
N ALA A 418 25.33 -5.61 15.21
CA ALA A 418 26.70 -5.10 15.23
C ALA A 418 27.16 -4.84 13.79
N CYS A 419 27.84 -3.71 13.53
CA CYS A 419 28.37 -3.38 12.21
C CYS A 419 29.32 -4.49 11.73
N GLY A 420 28.96 -5.12 10.61
CA GLY A 420 29.88 -5.89 9.77
C GLY A 420 30.32 -5.06 8.57
N ASP A 421 31.37 -5.49 7.88
CA ASP A 421 31.97 -4.78 6.75
C ASP A 421 30.96 -4.47 5.62
N ALA A 422 31.12 -3.32 4.96
CA ALA A 422 30.31 -2.92 3.81
C ALA A 422 30.62 -3.77 2.56
N ILE A 423 29.58 -4.13 1.79
CA ILE A 423 29.68 -4.84 0.51
C ILE A 423 29.70 -3.84 -0.64
#